data_AF-A0A3S4B7K3-F1
#
_entry.id   AF-A0A3S4B7K3-F1
#
_cell.length_a   1.000
_cell.length_b   1.000
_cell.length_c   1.000
_cell.angle_alpha   90.00
_cell.angle_beta   90.00
_cell.angle_gamma   90.00
#
_symmetry.space_group_name_H-M   'P 1'
#
loop_
_entity.id
_entity.type
_entity.pdbx_description
1 polymer ?
#
loop_
_entity_poly.entity_id
_entity_poly.type
_entity_poly.pdbx_seq_one_letter_code
_entity_poly.pdbx_strand_id
1 'polypeptide(L)'
;MSPQPAPSSGASKDLYSWLETAISSANAELPSTPRAPRTPEASHSPTSSHTSSSSPIVLTPTSSSLADLDTPAEGSVEQQLGNYQRKLVTVRRIADVTPINKGHSVVTIDGWKVVVPKAEKFAKDDLVLFFEVDSFLPAASKYESLFAQVGPLVTFDDEEGYRVGTSTWTDWDKNKIISQGHVYHLYKFPDIDEKIRKLHWEHIELNDDQFVELIRPIDFTAELGVKKWVSFPENGEDINGVPTTNPKTPPFIPKTDMERVQNCPNLFTKPKYRYMTYQESLKLDGAGMTVYFVTPDSPFYSMLPALPTPSPANAHTMLQHAVHPTGRLGVCTRNQDLLPHLLPSRAAPALHTTCWTAAVAANLHRSLPALGQNIAIQAELVGPSIQGNPYGYAADAAHELFVFAVVDLAAGRRWHPRRAHAFAAGLGLKHVPVLGYHTIPALARHHQDLIDRAELKRGEGLVFKNCDDGRWFKVLSSRWILQKGDEKHARAKAKKAGKGKGVLVDEDEAEAEDGVVGERAEEAKRESFKGWQMSSEEAAKIREIFENLAEWMRRDDGLRKWMEEWEQGFHGKAMVVKPRGAATEGETAAPEGKKPKTSGGSASGQGAKPFAVPEEKRKELTDWLGIN
;
A
#
# COMPACT_ATOMS: atom_id res chain seq x y z
N MET A 1 -59.06 -4.38 -22.55
CA MET A 1 -58.22 -5.53 -22.14
C MET A 1 -57.35 -5.07 -20.99
N SER A 2 -57.55 -5.62 -19.80
CA SER A 2 -56.77 -5.30 -18.60
C SER A 2 -55.30 -5.74 -18.77
N PRO A 3 -54.33 -5.08 -18.11
CA PRO A 3 -52.93 -5.49 -18.18
C PRO A 3 -52.75 -6.82 -17.46
N GLN A 4 -52.04 -7.77 -18.09
CA GLN A 4 -51.68 -9.03 -17.46
C GLN A 4 -50.70 -8.82 -16.29
N PRO A 5 -50.76 -9.66 -15.25
CA PRO A 5 -49.81 -9.60 -14.13
C PRO A 5 -48.41 -9.99 -14.59
N ALA A 6 -47.40 -9.30 -14.03
CA ALA A 6 -45.99 -9.56 -14.27
C ALA A 6 -45.61 -11.01 -13.93
N PRO A 7 -44.71 -11.64 -14.69
CA PRO A 7 -44.27 -13.00 -14.41
C PRO A 7 -43.57 -13.09 -13.05
N SER A 8 -43.96 -14.12 -12.29
CA SER A 8 -43.50 -14.46 -10.94
C SER A 8 -41.98 -14.59 -10.83
N SER A 9 -41.48 -14.22 -9.65
CA SER A 9 -40.11 -14.15 -9.13
C SER A 9 -39.23 -15.43 -9.17
N GLY A 10 -39.45 -16.34 -10.12
CA GLY A 10 -38.72 -17.60 -10.24
C GLY A 10 -37.28 -17.48 -10.78
N ALA A 11 -36.96 -16.43 -11.53
CA ALA A 11 -35.64 -16.27 -12.15
C ALA A 11 -34.56 -15.68 -11.22
N SER A 12 -34.95 -15.15 -10.05
CA SER A 12 -34.01 -14.57 -9.09
C SER A 12 -33.17 -15.64 -8.39
N LYS A 13 -33.76 -16.79 -8.02
CA LYS A 13 -33.07 -17.82 -7.20
C LYS A 13 -31.82 -18.44 -7.87
N ASP A 14 -31.76 -18.49 -9.20
CA ASP A 14 -30.61 -19.08 -9.92
C ASP A 14 -29.40 -18.14 -9.99
N LEU A 15 -29.62 -16.83 -9.96
CA LEU A 15 -28.54 -15.83 -10.05
C LEU A 15 -27.77 -15.68 -8.71
N TYR A 16 -28.33 -16.16 -7.60
CA TYR A 16 -27.71 -16.10 -6.27
C TYR A 16 -27.11 -17.43 -5.81
N SER A 17 -27.44 -18.57 -6.43
CA SER A 17 -26.96 -19.87 -5.95
C SER A 17 -25.43 -19.98 -6.04
N TRP A 18 -24.83 -19.48 -7.13
CA TRP A 18 -23.38 -19.45 -7.30
C TRP A 18 -22.72 -18.43 -6.35
N LEU A 19 -23.39 -17.31 -6.04
CA LEU A 19 -22.87 -16.29 -5.13
C LEU A 19 -22.91 -16.77 -3.69
N GLU A 20 -24.02 -17.38 -3.26
CA GLU A 20 -24.14 -18.02 -1.94
C GLU A 20 -23.17 -19.19 -1.81
N THR A 21 -22.95 -19.95 -2.89
CA THR A 21 -21.93 -21.01 -2.92
C THR A 21 -20.52 -20.43 -2.84
N ALA A 22 -20.22 -19.32 -3.52
CA ALA A 22 -18.93 -18.65 -3.46
C ALA A 22 -18.68 -17.99 -2.09
N ILE A 23 -19.70 -17.37 -1.50
CA ILE A 23 -19.68 -16.81 -0.13
C ILE A 23 -19.51 -17.94 0.89
N SER A 24 -20.26 -19.04 0.76
CA SER A 24 -20.18 -20.20 1.66
C SER A 24 -18.84 -20.92 1.55
N SER A 25 -18.30 -21.09 0.34
CA SER A 25 -16.98 -21.70 0.13
C SER A 25 -15.87 -20.82 0.70
N ALA A 26 -15.95 -19.50 0.52
CA ALA A 26 -14.99 -18.56 1.10
C ALA A 26 -15.07 -18.50 2.64
N ASN A 27 -16.25 -18.74 3.21
CA ASN A 27 -16.45 -18.84 4.67
C ASN A 27 -16.00 -20.20 5.22
N ALA A 28 -16.11 -21.29 4.45
CA ALA A 28 -15.69 -22.63 4.85
C ALA A 28 -14.16 -22.80 4.88
N GLU A 29 -13.41 -21.99 4.13
CA GLU A 29 -11.93 -21.94 4.17
C GLU A 29 -11.35 -21.08 5.32
N LEU A 30 -12.19 -20.55 6.21
CA LEU A 30 -11.73 -19.81 7.38
C LEU A 30 -11.18 -20.81 8.43
N PRO A 31 -9.90 -20.74 8.82
CA PRO A 31 -9.43 -21.50 9.98
C PRO A 31 -10.15 -20.98 11.24
N SER A 32 -10.69 -21.89 12.04
CA SER A 32 -11.17 -21.56 13.39
C SER A 32 -10.06 -20.84 14.15
N THR A 33 -10.33 -19.63 14.62
CA THR A 33 -9.39 -18.84 15.43
C THR A 33 -8.89 -19.68 16.61
N PRO A 34 -7.57 -19.75 16.86
CA PRO A 34 -7.07 -20.37 18.08
C PRO A 34 -7.54 -19.52 19.27
N ARG A 35 -8.39 -20.10 20.11
CA ARG A 35 -8.81 -19.49 21.37
C ARG A 35 -7.55 -19.14 22.17
N ALA A 36 -7.42 -17.89 22.59
CA ALA A 36 -6.32 -17.48 23.47
C ALA A 36 -6.26 -18.40 24.71
N PRO A 37 -5.06 -18.83 25.15
CA PRO A 37 -4.94 -19.62 26.36
C PRO A 37 -5.44 -18.81 27.55
N ARG A 38 -6.46 -19.32 28.25
CA ARG A 38 -6.94 -18.74 29.51
C ARG A 38 -5.82 -18.87 30.54
N THR A 39 -5.43 -17.75 31.13
CA THR A 39 -4.60 -17.73 32.34
C THR A 39 -5.34 -18.44 33.48
N PRO A 40 -4.69 -19.29 34.29
CA PRO A 40 -5.34 -19.92 35.42
C PRO A 40 -5.53 -18.90 36.54
N GLU A 41 -6.79 -18.58 36.85
CA GLU A 41 -7.13 -17.84 38.07
C GLU A 41 -6.83 -18.72 39.29
N ALA A 42 -6.11 -18.13 40.24
CA ALA A 42 -5.77 -18.75 41.51
C ALA A 42 -7.02 -18.96 42.37
N SER A 43 -7.11 -20.17 42.91
CA SER A 43 -8.09 -20.64 43.86
C SER A 43 -8.09 -19.84 45.17
N HIS A 44 -9.23 -19.27 45.54
CA HIS A 44 -9.59 -19.07 46.95
C HIS A 44 -11.04 -19.49 47.18
N SER A 45 -11.19 -20.44 48.10
CA SER A 45 -12.42 -21.06 48.58
C SER A 45 -13.18 -20.20 49.60
N PRO A 46 -14.46 -20.52 49.90
CA PRO A 46 -15.48 -19.56 50.30
C PRO A 46 -15.91 -19.68 51.78
N THR A 47 -16.71 -18.70 52.25
CA THR A 47 -17.56 -18.84 53.45
C THR A 47 -18.91 -18.14 53.30
N SER A 48 -19.99 -18.92 53.53
CA SER A 48 -21.33 -18.62 54.11
C SER A 48 -22.20 -17.51 53.49
N SER A 49 -23.54 -17.55 53.39
CA SER A 49 -24.63 -18.46 53.83
C SER A 49 -25.98 -17.94 53.25
N HIS A 50 -27.04 -18.74 53.40
CA HIS A 50 -28.50 -18.50 53.18
C HIS A 50 -29.09 -19.11 51.88
N THR A 51 -29.71 -20.31 51.95
CA THR A 51 -31.16 -20.64 52.20
C THR A 51 -32.09 -19.98 51.18
N SER A 52 -33.03 -20.60 50.46
CA SER A 52 -33.81 -21.85 50.47
C SER A 52 -34.68 -21.81 49.18
N SER A 53 -35.01 -22.86 48.42
CA SER A 53 -36.06 -23.85 48.70
C SER A 53 -36.30 -24.75 47.46
N SER A 54 -36.65 -26.02 47.77
CA SER A 54 -37.23 -27.16 47.03
C SER A 54 -38.54 -26.87 46.26
N SER A 55 -39.07 -27.58 45.26
CA SER A 55 -38.77 -28.78 44.43
C SER A 55 -39.89 -28.87 43.33
N PRO A 56 -40.24 -30.03 42.73
CA PRO A 56 -39.79 -30.59 41.44
C PRO A 56 -40.92 -30.68 40.38
N ILE A 57 -40.67 -31.25 39.17
CA ILE A 57 -41.50 -32.27 38.46
C ILE A 57 -41.34 -32.26 36.91
N VAL A 58 -40.83 -33.40 36.43
CA VAL A 58 -41.24 -34.27 35.29
C VAL A 58 -41.10 -33.81 33.83
N LEU A 59 -40.56 -34.78 33.05
CA LEU A 59 -40.16 -34.77 31.65
C LEU A 59 -41.28 -35.21 30.67
N THR A 60 -41.03 -34.86 29.41
CA THR A 60 -41.41 -35.50 28.11
C THR A 60 -42.55 -34.84 27.29
N PRO A 61 -42.66 -35.09 25.96
CA PRO A 61 -41.82 -34.48 24.92
C PRO A 61 -42.65 -33.97 23.70
N THR A 62 -42.18 -32.96 22.95
CA THR A 62 -42.69 -32.72 21.58
C THR A 62 -41.68 -32.00 20.68
N SER A 63 -41.81 -32.25 19.38
CA SER A 63 -40.81 -32.24 18.32
C SER A 63 -40.47 -30.87 17.71
N SER A 64 -39.17 -30.73 17.38
CA SER A 64 -38.58 -30.11 16.19
C SER A 64 -39.03 -28.71 15.74
N SER A 65 -38.16 -27.72 15.95
CA SER A 65 -37.85 -26.73 14.91
C SER A 65 -36.32 -26.57 14.79
N LEU A 66 -35.85 -26.55 13.55
CA LEU A 66 -34.46 -26.30 13.14
C LEU A 66 -34.18 -24.80 13.21
N ALA A 67 -34.03 -24.27 14.41
CA ALA A 67 -33.51 -22.94 14.65
C ALA A 67 -32.64 -23.01 15.89
N ASP A 68 -31.37 -23.34 15.71
CA ASP A 68 -30.27 -23.10 16.66
C ASP A 68 -28.98 -23.59 15.98
N LEU A 69 -28.42 -22.75 15.12
CA LEU A 69 -26.98 -22.75 14.88
C LEU A 69 -26.45 -21.53 15.60
N ASP A 70 -25.75 -21.81 16.70
CA ASP A 70 -25.01 -20.88 17.56
C ASP A 70 -24.32 -19.77 16.75
N THR A 71 -24.89 -18.58 16.82
CA THR A 71 -24.20 -17.34 16.51
C THR A 71 -23.19 -17.09 17.63
N PRO A 72 -21.87 -17.01 17.37
CA PRO A 72 -20.93 -16.60 18.40
C PRO A 72 -21.25 -15.16 18.82
N ALA A 73 -21.39 -14.99 20.13
CA ALA A 73 -21.76 -13.74 20.78
C ALA A 73 -21.05 -12.50 20.19
N GLU A 74 -21.87 -11.52 19.82
CA GLU A 74 -21.47 -10.17 19.46
C GLU A 74 -20.74 -9.50 20.63
N GLY A 75 -19.42 -9.66 20.66
CA GLY A 75 -18.51 -8.96 21.56
C GLY A 75 -17.83 -7.80 20.83
N SER A 76 -18.45 -6.62 20.89
CA SER A 76 -17.85 -5.29 20.71
C SER A 76 -16.68 -5.17 19.72
N VAL A 77 -16.99 -5.09 18.42
CA VAL A 77 -16.12 -4.40 17.45
C VAL A 77 -16.94 -3.26 16.85
N GLU A 78 -17.33 -2.32 17.70
CA GLU A 78 -17.73 -0.97 17.27
C GLU A 78 -16.47 -0.25 16.79
N GLN A 79 -16.03 -0.56 15.57
CA GLN A 79 -15.13 0.32 14.84
C GLN A 79 -15.98 1.18 13.92
N GLN A 80 -16.32 2.37 14.40
CA GLN A 80 -16.52 3.49 13.48
C GLN A 80 -15.23 3.64 12.66
N LEU A 81 -15.29 3.30 11.37
CA LEU A 81 -14.28 3.72 10.41
C LEU A 81 -14.31 5.26 10.36
N GLY A 82 -13.59 5.91 11.27
CA GLY A 82 -13.19 7.28 11.07
C GLY A 82 -12.48 7.34 9.72
N ASN A 83 -12.92 8.23 8.84
CA ASN A 83 -12.27 8.50 7.57
C ASN A 83 -10.76 8.69 7.84
N TYR A 84 -9.94 7.70 7.47
CA TYR A 84 -8.50 7.80 7.67
C TYR A 84 -8.00 9.01 6.87
N GLN A 85 -7.66 10.07 7.60
CA GLN A 85 -7.02 11.25 7.06
C GLN A 85 -5.53 11.12 7.36
N ARG A 86 -4.72 11.12 6.29
CA ARG A 86 -3.26 11.02 6.40
C ARG A 86 -2.76 12.21 7.24
N LYS A 87 -2.06 11.91 8.32
CA LYS A 87 -1.43 12.90 9.20
C LYS A 87 -0.14 13.36 8.55
N LEU A 88 -0.11 14.58 8.06
CA LEU A 88 1.05 15.09 7.31
C LEU A 88 2.12 15.65 8.24
N VAL A 89 1.74 16.14 9.42
CA VAL A 89 2.66 16.73 10.38
C VAL A 89 2.43 16.13 11.77
N THR A 90 3.45 15.45 12.30
CA THR A 90 3.37 14.75 13.59
C THR A 90 4.65 14.92 14.39
N VAL A 91 4.56 14.86 15.70
CA VAL A 91 5.74 14.80 16.57
C VAL A 91 6.21 13.35 16.67
N ARG A 92 7.51 13.13 16.42
CA ARG A 92 8.11 11.80 16.37
C ARG A 92 9.44 11.79 17.11
N ARG A 93 9.87 10.61 17.56
CA ARG A 93 11.18 10.38 18.18
C ARG A 93 12.19 9.91 17.14
N ILE A 94 13.40 10.46 17.17
CA ILE A 94 14.53 9.99 16.37
C ILE A 94 15.00 8.63 16.90
N ALA A 95 14.91 7.59 16.08
CA ALA A 95 15.36 6.25 16.42
C ALA A 95 16.88 6.07 16.27
N ASP A 96 17.48 6.71 15.27
CA ASP A 96 18.93 6.65 15.00
C ASP A 96 19.41 7.84 14.16
N VAL A 97 20.69 8.20 14.29
CA VAL A 97 21.36 9.23 13.48
C VAL A 97 22.67 8.66 12.92
N THR A 98 22.72 8.44 11.61
CA THR A 98 23.88 7.85 10.93
C THR A 98 24.54 8.88 10.01
N PRO A 99 25.82 9.27 10.22
CA PRO A 99 26.56 10.14 9.30
C PRO A 99 26.76 9.50 7.92
N ILE A 100 26.42 10.22 6.84
CA ILE A 100 26.50 9.67 5.47
C ILE A 100 27.56 10.33 4.59
N ASN A 101 27.95 11.57 4.90
CA ASN A 101 29.08 12.25 4.27
C ASN A 101 29.62 13.33 5.23
N LYS A 102 30.53 14.21 4.76
CA LYS A 102 31.11 15.26 5.60
C LYS A 102 30.06 16.22 6.17
N GLY A 103 29.04 16.58 5.40
CA GLY A 103 28.05 17.61 5.75
C GLY A 103 26.70 17.08 6.24
N HIS A 104 26.37 15.81 6.00
CA HIS A 104 25.01 15.29 6.19
C HIS A 104 24.96 13.99 6.99
N SER A 105 23.83 13.79 7.66
CA SER A 105 23.46 12.55 8.35
C SER A 105 22.07 12.11 7.90
N VAL A 106 21.78 10.82 8.02
CA VAL A 106 20.43 10.28 7.95
C VAL A 106 19.88 10.16 9.36
N VAL A 107 18.73 10.77 9.57
CA VAL A 107 17.89 10.60 10.75
C VAL A 107 16.84 9.54 10.41
N THR A 108 16.74 8.51 11.26
CA THR A 108 15.72 7.46 11.16
C THR A 108 14.58 7.76 12.12
N ILE A 109 13.35 7.82 11.61
CA ILE A 109 12.13 8.10 12.39
C ILE A 109 11.09 7.06 12.04
N ASP A 110 10.71 6.22 13.01
CA ASP A 110 9.90 5.03 12.75
C ASP A 110 10.51 4.19 11.60
N GLY A 111 9.84 4.07 10.45
CA GLY A 111 10.41 3.46 9.23
C GLY A 111 10.93 4.44 8.18
N TRP A 112 10.92 5.74 8.45
CA TRP A 112 11.36 6.80 7.54
C TRP A 112 12.86 7.10 7.69
N LYS A 113 13.50 7.44 6.57
CA LYS A 113 14.87 7.97 6.52
C LYS A 113 14.82 9.39 5.98
N VAL A 114 15.39 10.35 6.70
CA VAL A 114 15.43 11.76 6.32
C VAL A 114 16.88 12.24 6.40
N VAL A 115 17.41 12.73 5.27
CA VAL A 115 18.75 13.33 5.24
C VAL A 115 18.69 14.76 5.76
N VAL A 116 19.57 15.07 6.71
CA VAL A 116 19.66 16.36 7.39
C VAL A 116 21.10 16.88 7.39
N PRO A 117 21.31 18.21 7.42
CA PRO A 117 22.63 18.79 7.65
C PRO A 117 23.14 18.44 9.06
N LYS A 118 24.41 18.06 9.19
CA LYS A 118 25.05 17.83 10.51
C LYS A 118 25.08 19.07 11.39
N ALA A 119 25.09 20.26 10.78
CA ALA A 119 25.05 21.53 11.48
C ALA A 119 23.79 21.71 12.35
N GLU A 120 22.70 21.00 12.02
CA GLU A 120 21.47 21.00 12.81
C GLU A 120 21.60 20.19 14.12
N LYS A 121 22.63 19.34 14.27
CA LYS A 121 22.93 18.61 15.52
C LYS A 121 21.76 17.79 16.09
N PHE A 122 20.99 17.11 15.23
CA PHE A 122 20.02 16.11 15.68
C PHE A 122 20.71 14.94 16.40
N ALA A 123 20.10 14.45 17.47
CA ALA A 123 20.56 13.33 18.25
C ALA A 123 19.49 12.22 18.32
N LYS A 124 19.93 11.01 18.68
CA LYS A 124 19.03 9.91 19.00
C LYS A 124 18.15 10.30 20.19
N ASP A 125 16.91 9.86 20.16
CA ASP A 125 15.86 10.09 21.16
C ASP A 125 15.30 11.53 21.21
N ASP A 126 15.81 12.45 20.39
CA ASP A 126 15.19 13.78 20.21
C ASP A 126 13.73 13.65 19.72
N LEU A 127 12.84 14.47 20.30
CA LEU A 127 11.51 14.73 19.75
C LEU A 127 11.59 15.81 18.66
N VAL A 128 11.09 15.48 17.48
CA VAL A 128 11.13 16.34 16.29
C VAL A 128 9.75 16.46 15.66
N LEU A 129 9.54 17.57 14.95
CA LEU A 129 8.37 17.76 14.13
C LEU A 129 8.65 17.21 12.73
N PHE A 130 7.98 16.10 12.40
CA PHE A 130 8.15 15.38 11.13
C PHE A 130 7.03 15.73 10.15
N PHE A 131 7.43 16.14 8.95
CA PHE A 131 6.55 16.42 7.81
C PHE A 131 6.68 15.28 6.80
N GLU A 132 5.58 14.59 6.54
CA GLU A 132 5.55 13.51 5.56
C GLU A 132 5.68 14.02 4.12
N VAL A 133 6.15 13.14 3.23
CA VAL A 133 6.11 13.39 1.78
C VAL A 133 4.69 13.70 1.30
N ASP A 134 4.61 14.58 0.30
CA ASP A 134 3.38 15.15 -0.26
C ASP A 134 2.72 16.23 0.61
N SER A 135 3.43 16.73 1.63
CA SER A 135 3.02 17.96 2.33
C SER A 135 3.31 19.20 1.48
N PHE A 136 2.31 20.07 1.34
CA PHE A 136 2.44 21.43 0.81
C PHE A 136 2.43 22.40 1.99
N LEU A 137 3.53 23.15 2.13
CA LEU A 137 3.77 24.09 3.20
C LEU A 137 3.52 25.51 2.68
N PRO A 138 2.50 26.24 3.17
CA PRO A 138 2.12 27.52 2.59
C PRO A 138 3.20 28.58 2.82
N ALA A 139 3.51 29.38 1.80
CA ALA A 139 4.43 30.51 1.92
C ALA A 139 3.84 31.63 2.80
N ALA A 140 2.51 31.78 2.80
CA ALA A 140 1.79 32.69 3.69
C ALA A 140 1.70 32.19 5.16
N SER A 141 2.72 31.49 5.65
CA SER A 141 2.82 30.99 7.02
C SER A 141 3.77 31.85 7.85
N LYS A 142 3.49 32.00 9.15
CA LYS A 142 4.46 32.60 10.10
C LYS A 142 5.78 31.81 10.20
N TYR A 143 5.80 30.57 9.70
CA TYR A 143 6.98 29.70 9.63
C TYR A 143 7.62 29.66 8.22
N GLU A 144 7.30 30.59 7.33
CA GLU A 144 7.81 30.63 5.94
C GLU A 144 9.33 30.44 5.86
N SER A 145 10.10 31.13 6.70
CA SER A 145 11.58 31.05 6.71
C SER A 145 12.11 29.65 7.03
N LEU A 146 11.34 28.84 7.78
CA LEU A 146 11.61 27.43 7.96
C LEU A 146 11.19 26.67 6.72
N PHE A 147 9.94 26.84 6.26
CA PHE A 147 9.38 26.09 5.14
C PHE A 147 10.15 26.26 3.82
N ALA A 148 10.77 27.43 3.60
CA ALA A 148 11.64 27.69 2.46
C ALA A 148 12.87 26.78 2.39
N GLN A 149 13.26 26.15 3.50
CA GLN A 149 14.40 25.20 3.55
C GLN A 149 14.05 23.85 2.90
N VAL A 150 12.77 23.57 2.67
CA VAL A 150 12.32 22.30 2.08
C VAL A 150 12.64 22.21 0.58
N GLY A 151 12.64 23.34 -0.14
CA GLY A 151 12.89 23.34 -1.57
C GLY A 151 12.39 24.61 -2.26
N PRO A 152 12.31 24.60 -3.60
CA PRO A 152 11.87 25.76 -4.37
C PRO A 152 10.38 26.06 -4.15
N LEU A 153 10.02 27.33 -4.32
CA LEU A 153 8.63 27.78 -4.32
C LEU A 153 7.86 27.14 -5.47
N VAL A 154 6.65 26.68 -5.18
CA VAL A 154 5.73 26.04 -6.11
C VAL A 154 4.31 26.58 -5.92
N THR A 155 3.52 26.61 -6.99
CA THR A 155 2.11 26.98 -6.95
C THR A 155 1.23 25.73 -6.91
N PHE A 156 0.29 25.71 -5.97
CA PHE A 156 -0.70 24.65 -5.77
C PHE A 156 -2.02 25.26 -5.33
N ASP A 157 -3.10 24.97 -6.06
CA ASP A 157 -4.44 25.47 -5.72
C ASP A 157 -4.47 26.99 -5.58
N ASP A 158 -3.85 27.68 -6.55
CA ASP A 158 -3.64 29.14 -6.58
C ASP A 158 -2.90 29.76 -5.37
N GLU A 159 -2.29 28.92 -4.53
CA GLU A 159 -1.42 29.34 -3.43
C GLU A 159 0.05 29.03 -3.71
N GLU A 160 0.95 29.91 -3.25
CA GLU A 160 2.40 29.68 -3.27
C GLU A 160 2.85 28.96 -1.99
N GLY A 161 3.80 28.05 -2.13
CA GLY A 161 4.35 27.31 -1.00
C GLY A 161 5.47 26.35 -1.39
N TYR A 162 5.79 25.43 -0.49
CA TYR A 162 6.92 24.51 -0.62
C TYR A 162 6.44 23.08 -0.52
N ARG A 163 6.96 22.19 -1.38
CA ARG A 163 6.56 20.80 -1.39
C ARG A 163 7.61 19.92 -0.72
N VAL A 164 7.18 19.17 0.29
CA VAL A 164 7.98 18.07 0.86
C VAL A 164 7.98 16.89 -0.11
N GLY A 165 9.10 16.73 -0.80
CA GLY A 165 9.33 15.66 -1.77
C GLY A 165 10.16 14.51 -1.22
N THR A 166 10.36 13.50 -2.06
CA THR A 166 11.42 12.51 -1.87
C THR A 166 12.68 12.98 -2.62
N SER A 167 13.85 12.75 -2.05
CA SER A 167 15.15 13.07 -2.65
C SER A 167 16.10 11.88 -2.56
N THR A 168 17.10 11.86 -3.44
CA THR A 168 18.12 10.82 -3.49
C THR A 168 19.46 11.40 -3.05
N TRP A 169 20.17 10.65 -2.22
CA TRP A 169 21.49 10.96 -1.70
C TRP A 169 22.41 9.75 -1.85
N THR A 170 23.70 9.93 -1.55
CA THR A 170 24.68 8.86 -1.47
C THR A 170 25.40 8.87 -0.12
N ASP A 171 25.75 7.68 0.37
CA ASP A 171 26.65 7.54 1.51
C ASP A 171 28.12 7.56 1.10
N TRP A 172 29.01 7.32 2.07
CA TRP A 172 30.45 7.22 1.88
C TRP A 172 30.87 6.18 0.85
N ASP A 173 30.10 5.10 0.71
CA ASP A 173 30.35 3.99 -0.20
C ASP A 173 29.62 4.16 -1.55
N LYS A 174 29.03 5.34 -1.78
CA LYS A 174 28.21 5.68 -2.96
C LYS A 174 26.93 4.83 -3.08
N ASN A 175 26.49 4.20 -2.01
CA ASN A 175 25.19 3.53 -1.99
C ASN A 175 24.08 4.58 -2.01
N LYS A 176 23.03 4.29 -2.76
CA LYS A 176 21.88 5.19 -2.90
C LYS A 176 21.06 5.20 -1.61
N ILE A 177 20.84 6.39 -1.06
CA ILE A 177 19.94 6.64 0.07
C ILE A 177 18.73 7.42 -0.41
N ILE A 178 17.55 7.01 0.04
CA ILE A 178 16.30 7.71 -0.22
C ILE A 178 15.91 8.49 1.02
N SER A 179 15.78 9.81 0.87
CA SER A 179 15.33 10.73 1.90
C SER A 179 13.87 11.09 1.64
N GLN A 180 12.99 10.81 2.60
CA GLN A 180 11.55 11.00 2.44
C GLN A 180 10.96 11.74 3.65
N GLY A 181 10.50 12.96 3.40
CA GLY A 181 9.95 13.85 4.42
C GLY A 181 10.93 14.97 4.78
N HIS A 182 10.56 15.76 5.78
CA HIS A 182 11.40 16.80 6.34
C HIS A 182 11.25 16.84 7.85
N VAL A 183 12.31 17.18 8.58
CA VAL A 183 12.32 17.21 10.04
C VAL A 183 12.83 18.55 10.55
N TYR A 184 12.16 19.08 11.56
CA TYR A 184 12.64 20.22 12.32
C TYR A 184 12.73 19.87 13.80
N HIS A 185 13.68 20.50 14.48
CA HIS A 185 13.67 20.56 15.94
C HIS A 185 12.36 21.14 16.46
N LEU A 186 11.81 20.55 17.52
CA LEU A 186 10.51 20.95 18.06
C LEU A 186 10.51 22.42 18.54
N TYR A 187 11.60 22.89 19.13
CA TYR A 187 11.74 24.27 19.61
C TYR A 187 11.60 25.34 18.50
N LYS A 188 11.77 24.97 17.22
CA LYS A 188 11.54 25.88 16.08
C LYS A 188 10.04 26.20 15.90
N PHE A 189 9.16 25.44 16.56
CA PHE A 189 7.70 25.61 16.57
C PHE A 189 7.21 25.82 18.01
N PRO A 190 7.40 27.01 18.60
CA PRO A 190 7.20 27.24 20.04
C PRO A 190 5.78 26.90 20.53
N ASP A 191 4.74 27.18 19.72
CA ASP A 191 3.35 26.86 20.10
C ASP A 191 3.09 25.35 20.17
N ILE A 192 3.73 24.57 19.29
CA ILE A 192 3.63 23.11 19.28
C ILE A 192 4.48 22.53 20.41
N ASP A 193 5.70 23.04 20.59
CA ASP A 193 6.60 22.65 21.67
C ASP A 193 5.96 22.85 23.06
N GLU A 194 5.32 24.00 23.28
CA GLU A 194 4.60 24.28 24.53
C GLU A 194 3.46 23.28 24.77
N LYS A 195 2.68 22.94 23.72
CA LYS A 195 1.62 21.91 23.81
C LYS A 195 2.18 20.55 24.21
N ILE A 196 3.28 20.11 23.59
CA ILE A 196 3.91 18.83 23.91
C ILE A 196 4.49 18.84 25.32
N ARG A 197 5.14 19.93 25.76
CA ARG A 197 5.64 20.07 27.13
C ARG A 197 4.52 20.06 28.16
N LYS A 198 3.39 20.71 27.87
CA LYS A 198 2.22 20.68 28.73
C LYS A 198 1.64 19.27 28.86
N LEU A 199 1.49 18.55 27.74
CA LEU A 199 1.06 17.16 27.74
C LEU A 199 2.02 16.26 28.51
N HIS A 200 3.33 16.47 28.37
CA HIS A 200 4.34 15.73 29.13
C HIS A 200 4.19 15.97 30.64
N TRP A 201 3.93 17.21 31.05
CA TRP A 201 3.66 17.54 32.46
C TRP A 201 2.38 16.90 32.99
N GLU A 202 1.31 16.92 32.19
CA GLU A 202 0.01 16.30 32.53
C GLU A 202 0.10 14.77 32.62
N HIS A 203 1.10 14.17 31.97
CA HIS A 203 1.35 12.73 31.91
C HIS A 203 2.74 12.33 32.41
N ILE A 204 3.23 13.03 33.44
CA ILE A 204 4.58 12.83 33.99
C ILE A 204 4.81 11.42 34.55
N GLU A 205 3.73 10.67 34.80
CA GLU A 205 3.74 9.27 35.21
C GLU A 205 4.12 8.30 34.11
N LEU A 206 4.01 8.70 32.83
CA LEU A 206 4.37 7.87 31.69
C LEU A 206 5.89 7.87 31.49
N ASN A 207 6.45 6.70 31.17
CA ASN A 207 7.82 6.65 30.67
C ASN A 207 7.90 7.20 29.23
N ASP A 208 9.11 7.48 28.75
CA ASP A 208 9.35 8.07 27.43
C ASP A 208 8.68 7.30 26.29
N ASP A 209 8.71 5.95 26.32
CA ASP A 209 8.09 5.13 25.28
C ASP A 209 6.56 5.26 25.30
N GLN A 210 5.95 5.25 26.49
CA GLN A 210 4.51 5.44 26.66
C GLN A 210 4.08 6.84 26.23
N PHE A 211 4.86 7.86 26.58
CA PHE A 211 4.60 9.24 26.19
C PHE A 211 4.72 9.43 24.67
N VAL A 212 5.74 8.83 24.03
CA VAL A 212 5.88 8.84 22.57
C VAL A 212 4.67 8.20 21.88
N GLU A 213 4.14 7.08 22.39
CA GLU A 213 2.92 6.48 21.84
C GLU A 213 1.68 7.37 22.05
N LEU A 214 1.60 8.12 23.16
CA LEU A 214 0.52 9.06 23.44
C LEU A 214 0.51 10.24 22.45
N ILE A 215 1.68 10.82 22.14
CA ILE A 215 1.77 12.01 21.27
C ILE A 215 1.83 11.68 19.78
N ARG A 216 2.29 10.47 19.41
CA ARG A 216 2.38 10.01 18.01
C ARG A 216 1.08 10.24 17.20
N PRO A 217 -0.14 10.02 17.72
CA PRO A 217 -1.36 10.25 16.96
C PRO A 217 -1.76 11.73 16.82
N ILE A 218 -1.12 12.68 17.49
CA ILE A 218 -1.48 14.11 17.42
C ILE A 218 -1.03 14.69 16.08
N ASP A 219 -1.98 15.25 15.32
CA ASP A 219 -1.76 15.80 13.98
C ASP A 219 -1.78 17.34 14.00
N PHE A 220 -0.70 17.96 13.55
CA PHE A 220 -0.53 19.43 13.48
C PHE A 220 -0.74 19.98 12.07
N THR A 221 -1.23 19.14 11.13
CA THR A 221 -1.45 19.52 9.72
C THR A 221 -2.31 20.78 9.59
N ALA A 222 -3.49 20.80 10.23
CA ALA A 222 -4.41 21.93 10.15
C ALA A 222 -3.87 23.19 10.85
N GLU A 223 -3.20 23.02 12.00
CA GLU A 223 -2.62 24.11 12.79
C GLU A 223 -1.53 24.88 12.02
N LEU A 224 -0.79 24.19 11.15
CA LEU A 224 0.26 24.80 10.34
C LEU A 224 -0.20 25.20 8.93
N GLY A 225 -1.48 25.02 8.61
CA GLY A 225 -2.03 25.27 7.27
C GLY A 225 -1.47 24.34 6.19
N VAL A 226 -0.91 23.19 6.58
CA VAL A 226 -0.31 22.24 5.64
C VAL A 226 -1.41 21.54 4.86
N LYS A 227 -1.26 21.47 3.54
CA LYS A 227 -2.18 20.78 2.64
C LYS A 227 -1.53 19.52 2.09
N LYS A 228 -2.34 18.51 1.74
CA LYS A 228 -1.84 17.37 0.95
C LYS A 228 -1.72 17.85 -0.50
N TRP A 229 -0.53 17.76 -1.07
CA TRP A 229 -0.32 18.02 -2.49
C TRP A 229 -1.07 16.97 -3.32
N VAL A 230 -2.21 17.36 -3.90
CA VAL A 230 -3.06 16.51 -4.77
C VAL A 230 -3.58 17.33 -5.94
N SER A 231 -3.26 16.96 -7.17
CA SER A 231 -3.70 17.72 -8.35
C SER A 231 -5.19 17.48 -8.67
N PHE A 232 -6.10 18.38 -8.28
CA PHE A 232 -7.49 18.43 -8.81
C PHE A 232 -8.09 19.85 -8.72
N PRO A 233 -9.01 20.22 -9.64
CA PRO A 233 -9.80 21.46 -9.55
C PRO A 233 -11.14 21.27 -8.78
N GLU A 234 -11.65 22.36 -8.20
CA GLU A 234 -12.89 22.42 -7.38
C GLU A 234 -14.18 22.79 -8.15
N ASN A 235 -15.30 22.75 -7.42
CA ASN A 235 -16.72 22.58 -7.82
C ASN A 235 -17.38 23.73 -8.60
N GLY A 236 -18.49 23.44 -9.27
CA GLY A 236 -19.40 24.42 -9.88
C GLY A 236 -20.85 24.33 -9.37
N GLU A 237 -21.71 25.18 -9.93
CA GLU A 237 -23.06 25.52 -9.43
C GLU A 237 -24.15 24.45 -9.66
N ASP A 238 -25.30 24.57 -8.98
CA ASP A 238 -26.46 23.69 -9.14
C ASP A 238 -27.60 24.38 -9.92
N ILE A 239 -28.32 23.65 -10.77
CA ILE A 239 -29.53 24.15 -11.46
C ILE A 239 -30.70 23.19 -11.21
N ASN A 240 -31.77 23.67 -10.57
CA ASN A 240 -32.99 22.91 -10.29
C ASN A 240 -32.76 21.58 -9.52
N GLY A 241 -31.77 21.54 -8.63
CA GLY A 241 -31.41 20.35 -7.85
C GLY A 241 -30.62 19.28 -8.61
N VAL A 242 -30.27 19.54 -9.89
CA VAL A 242 -29.35 18.72 -10.67
C VAL A 242 -27.99 19.43 -10.71
N PRO A 243 -26.90 18.77 -10.27
CA PRO A 243 -25.58 19.38 -10.31
C PRO A 243 -25.10 19.63 -11.74
N THR A 244 -24.46 20.79 -11.96
CA THR A 244 -23.79 21.12 -13.25
C THR A 244 -22.33 20.68 -13.28
N THR A 245 -21.79 20.25 -12.14
CA THR A 245 -20.46 19.66 -11.98
C THR A 245 -20.52 18.37 -11.18
N ASN A 246 -19.47 17.54 -11.27
CA ASN A 246 -19.39 16.29 -10.53
C ASN A 246 -19.16 16.60 -9.04
N PRO A 247 -20.08 16.20 -8.12
CA PRO A 247 -19.93 16.48 -6.71
C PRO A 247 -18.86 15.58 -6.08
N LYS A 248 -18.58 15.81 -4.79
CA LYS A 248 -17.68 14.95 -4.01
C LYS A 248 -18.22 13.51 -3.96
N THR A 249 -17.31 12.53 -3.88
CA THR A 249 -17.67 11.12 -3.65
C THR A 249 -18.62 11.01 -2.44
N PRO A 250 -19.68 10.19 -2.50
CA PRO A 250 -20.65 10.09 -1.42
C PRO A 250 -19.98 9.74 -0.08
N PRO A 251 -20.33 10.43 1.02
CA PRO A 251 -19.57 10.35 2.27
C PRO A 251 -19.70 9.00 2.98
N PHE A 252 -20.72 8.20 2.64
CA PHE A 252 -20.91 6.84 3.16
C PHE A 252 -20.02 5.79 2.48
N ILE A 253 -19.30 6.15 1.40
CA ILE A 253 -18.33 5.27 0.75
C ILE A 253 -16.97 5.47 1.43
N PRO A 254 -16.39 4.44 2.08
CA PRO A 254 -15.07 4.54 2.68
C PRO A 254 -14.00 4.91 1.65
N LYS A 255 -13.15 5.89 1.98
CA LYS A 255 -12.01 6.28 1.12
C LYS A 255 -11.05 5.12 0.89
N THR A 256 -10.25 5.22 -0.17
CA THR A 256 -9.22 4.22 -0.53
C THR A 256 -7.83 4.56 0.01
N ASP A 257 -7.71 5.59 0.84
CA ASP A 257 -6.44 5.94 1.48
C ASP A 257 -5.97 4.79 2.39
N MET A 258 -4.66 4.59 2.42
CA MET A 258 -3.99 3.54 3.19
C MET A 258 -2.74 4.10 3.83
N GLU A 259 -2.46 3.63 5.04
CA GLU A 259 -1.26 3.96 5.79
C GLU A 259 0.00 3.41 5.10
N ARG A 260 1.12 4.13 5.18
CA ARG A 260 2.42 3.64 4.70
C ARG A 260 3.05 2.77 5.78
N VAL A 261 3.74 1.70 5.36
CA VAL A 261 4.37 0.77 6.30
C VAL A 261 5.32 1.46 7.27
N GLN A 262 6.00 2.54 6.84
CA GLN A 262 6.93 3.31 7.66
C GLN A 262 6.28 3.89 8.94
N ASN A 263 4.96 4.11 8.93
CA ASN A 263 4.18 4.58 10.07
C ASN A 263 3.64 3.44 10.94
N CYS A 264 4.04 2.20 10.67
CA CYS A 264 3.52 1.00 11.32
C CYS A 264 4.60 0.25 12.14
N PRO A 265 5.38 0.91 13.03
CA PRO A 265 6.43 0.25 13.81
C PRO A 265 5.87 -0.85 14.73
N ASN A 266 4.62 -0.69 15.15
CA ASN A 266 3.91 -1.65 15.97
C ASN A 266 3.75 -3.04 15.32
N LEU A 267 3.86 -3.16 13.99
CA LEU A 267 3.85 -4.45 13.29
C LEU A 267 4.97 -5.38 13.76
N PHE A 268 6.09 -4.82 14.21
CA PHE A 268 7.28 -5.57 14.60
C PHE A 268 7.47 -5.65 16.12
N THR A 269 6.85 -4.75 16.88
CA THR A 269 7.08 -4.64 18.33
C THR A 269 5.94 -5.19 19.18
N LYS A 270 4.68 -5.13 18.72
CA LYS A 270 3.53 -5.55 19.56
C LYS A 270 3.18 -7.02 19.30
N PRO A 271 3.07 -7.87 20.34
CA PRO A 271 2.80 -9.30 20.19
C PRO A 271 1.54 -9.64 19.38
N LYS A 272 0.50 -8.80 19.43
CA LYS A 272 -0.77 -9.04 18.73
C LYS A 272 -0.62 -9.20 17.21
N TYR A 273 0.36 -8.56 16.58
CA TYR A 273 0.55 -8.64 15.13
C TYR A 273 1.30 -9.90 14.68
N ARG A 274 1.90 -10.65 15.62
CA ARG A 274 2.70 -11.83 15.31
C ARG A 274 1.90 -12.94 14.64
N TYR A 275 0.60 -13.00 14.95
CA TYR A 275 -0.30 -14.06 14.51
C TYR A 275 -1.35 -13.59 13.51
N MET A 276 -1.36 -12.30 13.17
CA MET A 276 -2.31 -11.73 12.22
C MET A 276 -1.93 -12.11 10.79
N THR A 277 -2.93 -12.50 10.01
CA THR A 277 -2.77 -12.89 8.61
C THR A 277 -3.07 -11.71 7.69
N TYR A 278 -2.21 -11.48 6.71
CA TYR A 278 -2.35 -10.41 5.73
C TYR A 278 -2.44 -10.99 4.33
N GLN A 279 -3.43 -10.54 3.53
CA GLN A 279 -3.38 -10.70 2.08
C GLN A 279 -2.30 -9.76 1.53
N GLU A 280 -1.28 -10.31 0.86
CA GLU A 280 -0.31 -9.54 0.09
C GLU A 280 -0.80 -9.43 -1.36
N SER A 281 -0.87 -8.22 -1.90
CA SER A 281 -1.19 -7.98 -3.31
C SER A 281 -0.29 -6.92 -3.94
N LEU A 282 -0.11 -6.96 -5.26
CA LEU A 282 0.56 -5.88 -5.98
C LEU A 282 -0.22 -4.57 -5.84
N LYS A 283 0.50 -3.47 -5.60
CA LYS A 283 -0.03 -2.12 -5.74
C LYS A 283 0.11 -1.69 -7.19
N LEU A 284 -1.02 -1.52 -7.87
CA LEU A 284 -1.04 -1.04 -9.25
C LEU A 284 -0.98 0.50 -9.27
N ASP A 285 -0.23 1.04 -10.23
CA ASP A 285 -0.09 2.46 -10.52
C ASP A 285 -1.12 2.85 -11.61
N GLY A 286 -2.33 3.18 -11.15
CA GLY A 286 -3.43 3.54 -12.01
C GLY A 286 -4.22 4.74 -11.49
N ALA A 287 -5.51 4.73 -11.82
CA ALA A 287 -6.47 5.67 -11.27
C ALA A 287 -7.48 4.91 -10.41
N GLY A 288 -7.44 5.13 -9.09
CA GLY A 288 -8.42 4.56 -8.17
C GLY A 288 -9.84 5.04 -8.49
N MET A 289 -10.76 4.09 -8.59
CA MET A 289 -12.18 4.35 -8.83
C MET A 289 -13.07 3.42 -8.00
N THR A 290 -14.32 3.84 -7.80
CA THR A 290 -15.33 3.06 -7.09
C THR A 290 -16.59 2.97 -7.93
N VAL A 291 -17.18 1.78 -8.04
CA VAL A 291 -18.50 1.59 -8.66
C VAL A 291 -19.44 1.10 -7.57
N TYR A 292 -20.55 1.79 -7.35
CA TYR A 292 -21.47 1.49 -6.26
C TYR A 292 -22.89 1.31 -6.77
N PHE A 293 -23.70 0.59 -5.99
CA PHE A 293 -25.13 0.47 -6.18
C PHE A 293 -25.85 0.70 -4.85
N VAL A 294 -26.89 1.54 -4.87
CA VAL A 294 -27.72 1.85 -3.71
C VAL A 294 -29.18 1.63 -4.07
N THR A 295 -29.90 0.86 -3.24
CA THR A 295 -31.31 0.55 -3.41
C THR A 295 -32.20 1.70 -2.93
N PRO A 296 -33.44 1.88 -3.45
CA PRO A 296 -34.30 3.01 -3.11
C PRO A 296 -34.75 3.06 -1.64
N ASP A 297 -34.78 1.90 -0.98
CA ASP A 297 -35.10 1.74 0.45
C ASP A 297 -33.91 2.03 1.37
N SER A 298 -32.71 2.20 0.81
CA SER A 298 -31.52 2.53 1.57
C SER A 298 -31.58 3.95 2.13
N PRO A 299 -31.17 4.20 3.39
CA PRO A 299 -31.05 5.55 3.93
C PRO A 299 -30.02 6.39 3.15
N PHE A 300 -29.11 5.76 2.41
CA PHE A 300 -28.11 6.46 1.59
C PHE A 300 -28.69 7.00 0.28
N TYR A 301 -29.84 6.49 -0.17
CA TYR A 301 -30.40 6.87 -1.47
C TYR A 301 -30.78 8.36 -1.52
N SER A 302 -31.28 8.91 -0.42
CA SER A 302 -31.63 10.34 -0.30
C SER A 302 -30.40 11.26 -0.25
N MET A 303 -29.21 10.72 0.02
CA MET A 303 -27.94 11.45 0.04
C MET A 303 -27.31 11.56 -1.36
N LEU A 304 -27.86 10.84 -2.33
CA LEU A 304 -27.35 10.80 -3.69
C LEU A 304 -27.89 11.98 -4.51
N PRO A 305 -27.05 12.64 -5.33
CA PRO A 305 -27.51 13.67 -6.24
C PRO A 305 -28.66 13.20 -7.14
N ALA A 306 -29.61 14.09 -7.45
CA ALA A 306 -30.66 13.79 -8.41
C ALA A 306 -30.06 13.61 -9.81
N LEU A 307 -30.55 12.60 -10.55
CA LEU A 307 -30.21 12.38 -11.95
C LEU A 307 -31.39 12.79 -12.84
N PRO A 308 -31.13 13.35 -14.03
CA PRO A 308 -32.17 13.56 -15.04
C PRO A 308 -32.84 12.25 -15.45
N THR A 309 -34.13 12.31 -15.79
CA THR A 309 -34.85 11.16 -16.35
C THR A 309 -34.24 10.74 -17.69
N PRO A 310 -33.92 9.44 -17.89
CA PRO A 310 -33.49 8.94 -19.19
C PRO A 310 -34.54 9.23 -20.26
N SER A 311 -34.12 9.78 -21.40
CA SER A 311 -34.98 10.15 -22.52
C SER A 311 -34.19 10.08 -23.84
N PRO A 312 -34.86 10.05 -25.01
CA PRO A 312 -34.15 10.09 -26.30
C PRO A 312 -33.17 11.27 -26.43
N ALA A 313 -33.45 12.41 -25.77
CA ALA A 313 -32.60 13.59 -25.80
C ALA A 313 -31.24 13.39 -25.09
N ASN A 314 -31.17 12.47 -24.11
CA ASN A 314 -29.94 12.19 -23.35
C ASN A 314 -29.45 10.75 -23.53
N ALA A 315 -29.91 10.04 -24.57
CA ALA A 315 -29.49 8.67 -24.90
C ALA A 315 -27.99 8.55 -25.26
N HIS A 316 -27.34 9.67 -25.62
CA HIS A 316 -25.91 9.74 -25.87
C HIS A 316 -25.06 9.78 -24.58
N THR A 317 -25.70 9.90 -23.41
CA THR A 317 -25.07 9.91 -22.10
C THR A 317 -25.06 8.50 -21.49
N MET A 318 -24.40 8.35 -20.33
CA MET A 318 -24.40 7.08 -19.60
C MET A 318 -25.61 6.90 -18.65
N LEU A 319 -26.61 7.79 -18.69
CA LEU A 319 -27.74 7.80 -17.74
C LEU A 319 -28.50 6.47 -17.67
N GLN A 320 -28.70 5.82 -18.81
CA GLN A 320 -29.38 4.53 -18.92
C GLN A 320 -28.70 3.39 -18.16
N HIS A 321 -27.40 3.53 -17.85
CA HIS A 321 -26.64 2.57 -17.06
C HIS A 321 -26.62 2.91 -15.56
N ALA A 322 -27.03 4.13 -15.20
CA ALA A 322 -27.02 4.60 -13.82
C ALA A 322 -28.37 4.42 -13.13
N VAL A 323 -29.46 4.62 -13.88
CA VAL A 323 -30.83 4.59 -13.34
C VAL A 323 -31.42 3.19 -13.51
N HIS A 324 -31.69 2.51 -12.40
CA HIS A 324 -32.36 1.22 -12.39
C HIS A 324 -33.69 1.29 -11.61
N PRO A 325 -34.69 0.47 -11.95
CA PRO A 325 -35.91 0.34 -11.14
C PRO A 325 -35.63 -0.09 -9.70
N THR A 326 -34.53 -0.84 -9.51
CA THR A 326 -34.11 -1.40 -8.22
C THR A 326 -33.08 -0.53 -7.49
N GLY A 327 -32.74 0.65 -8.00
CA GLY A 327 -31.77 1.55 -7.36
C GLY A 327 -30.95 2.39 -8.31
N ARG A 328 -29.89 3.01 -7.78
CA ARG A 328 -28.96 3.85 -8.54
C ARG A 328 -27.57 3.24 -8.53
N LEU A 329 -27.01 3.05 -9.71
CA LEU A 329 -25.57 2.81 -9.91
C LEU A 329 -24.84 4.15 -9.99
N GLY A 330 -23.68 4.25 -9.36
CA GLY A 330 -22.76 5.37 -9.55
C GLY A 330 -21.33 4.92 -9.74
N VAL A 331 -20.53 5.81 -10.33
CA VAL A 331 -19.10 5.61 -10.58
C VAL A 331 -18.38 6.81 -10.04
N CYS A 332 -17.36 6.60 -9.22
CA CYS A 332 -16.58 7.64 -8.61
C CYS A 332 -15.11 7.53 -9.02
N THR A 333 -14.44 8.67 -9.17
CA THR A 333 -12.98 8.71 -8.96
C THR A 333 -12.68 8.64 -7.46
N ARG A 334 -11.42 8.84 -7.07
CA ARG A 334 -11.04 8.97 -5.65
C ARG A 334 -11.83 10.06 -4.91
N ASN A 335 -12.19 11.15 -5.60
CA ASN A 335 -12.70 12.36 -4.95
C ASN A 335 -14.05 12.86 -5.47
N GLN A 336 -14.51 12.40 -6.64
CA GLN A 336 -15.74 12.88 -7.28
C GLN A 336 -16.70 11.75 -7.61
N ASP A 337 -18.00 11.97 -7.43
CA ASP A 337 -19.10 11.18 -7.99
C ASP A 337 -19.33 11.62 -9.45
N LEU A 338 -19.15 10.71 -10.40
CA LEU A 338 -19.19 11.02 -11.82
C LEU A 338 -20.63 10.92 -12.33
N LEU A 339 -21.31 12.06 -12.46
CA LEU A 339 -22.69 12.09 -12.91
C LEU A 339 -22.77 11.79 -14.42
N PRO A 340 -23.55 10.77 -14.82
CA PRO A 340 -23.60 10.29 -16.21
C PRO A 340 -23.99 11.35 -17.23
N HIS A 341 -24.88 12.29 -16.88
CA HIS A 341 -25.37 13.34 -17.78
C HIS A 341 -24.35 14.46 -18.03
N LEU A 342 -23.34 14.57 -17.18
CA LEU A 342 -22.20 15.46 -17.41
C LEU A 342 -21.18 14.82 -18.35
N LEU A 343 -21.33 13.53 -18.65
CA LEU A 343 -20.56 12.78 -19.63
C LEU A 343 -21.41 12.60 -20.90
N PRO A 344 -20.83 12.63 -22.11
CA PRO A 344 -19.46 12.95 -22.51
C PRO A 344 -19.33 14.43 -22.91
N SER A 345 -19.71 15.36 -22.03
CA SER A 345 -19.58 16.80 -22.33
C SER A 345 -18.13 17.16 -22.69
N ARG A 346 -17.92 18.13 -23.60
CA ARG A 346 -16.58 18.67 -23.90
C ARG A 346 -15.86 19.21 -22.66
N ALA A 347 -16.62 19.54 -21.61
CA ALA A 347 -16.07 20.00 -20.33
C ALA A 347 -15.64 18.85 -19.39
N ALA A 348 -16.06 17.60 -19.65
CA ALA A 348 -15.71 16.48 -18.79
C ALA A 348 -14.27 15.99 -19.06
N PRO A 349 -13.44 15.80 -18.01
CA PRO A 349 -12.13 15.18 -18.15
C PRO A 349 -12.19 13.81 -18.82
N ALA A 350 -11.23 13.49 -19.68
CA ALA A 350 -11.16 12.21 -20.38
C ALA A 350 -11.24 11.00 -19.42
N LEU A 351 -10.58 11.10 -18.26
CA LEU A 351 -10.61 10.08 -17.21
C LEU A 351 -12.04 9.74 -16.75
N HIS A 352 -12.95 10.72 -16.68
CA HIS A 352 -14.29 10.50 -16.15
C HIS A 352 -15.11 9.60 -17.08
N THR A 353 -15.03 9.87 -18.38
CA THR A 353 -15.63 9.01 -19.41
C THR A 353 -15.00 7.62 -19.37
N THR A 354 -13.68 7.52 -19.25
CA THR A 354 -12.98 6.22 -19.16
C THR A 354 -13.44 5.39 -17.96
N CYS A 355 -13.61 5.98 -16.78
CA CYS A 355 -14.12 5.25 -15.60
C CYS A 355 -15.50 4.63 -15.86
N TRP A 356 -16.42 5.39 -16.46
CA TRP A 356 -17.75 4.87 -16.80
C TRP A 356 -17.70 3.79 -17.88
N THR A 357 -16.94 4.01 -18.95
CA THR A 357 -16.76 3.01 -20.02
C THR A 357 -16.20 1.70 -19.46
N ALA A 358 -15.20 1.79 -18.56
CA ALA A 358 -14.62 0.61 -17.93
C ALA A 358 -15.63 -0.11 -17.01
N ALA A 359 -16.44 0.62 -16.22
CA ALA A 359 -17.48 0.04 -15.39
C ALA A 359 -18.57 -0.68 -16.20
N VAL A 360 -18.97 -0.10 -17.34
CA VAL A 360 -19.93 -0.70 -18.27
C VAL A 360 -19.33 -1.94 -18.95
N ALA A 361 -18.09 -1.85 -19.42
CA ALA A 361 -17.37 -2.97 -20.05
C ALA A 361 -17.17 -4.15 -19.08
N ALA A 362 -16.96 -3.87 -17.79
CA ALA A 362 -16.90 -4.87 -16.73
C ALA A 362 -18.28 -5.40 -16.28
N ASN A 363 -19.36 -5.05 -17.01
CA ASN A 363 -20.73 -5.50 -16.75
C ASN A 363 -21.27 -5.14 -15.34
N LEU A 364 -20.69 -4.14 -14.67
CA LEU A 364 -21.10 -3.76 -13.31
C LEU A 364 -22.48 -3.10 -13.27
N HIS A 365 -22.85 -2.40 -14.35
CA HIS A 365 -24.18 -1.82 -14.55
C HIS A 365 -25.31 -2.87 -14.62
N ARG A 366 -25.00 -4.16 -14.80
CA ARG A 366 -26.00 -5.24 -14.74
C ARG A 366 -25.82 -6.08 -13.49
N SER A 367 -24.57 -6.38 -13.17
CA SER A 367 -24.23 -7.29 -12.08
C SER A 367 -24.61 -6.71 -10.72
N LEU A 368 -24.29 -5.44 -10.43
CA LEU A 368 -24.58 -4.86 -9.11
C LEU A 368 -26.08 -4.67 -8.85
N PRO A 369 -26.89 -4.12 -9.78
CA PRO A 369 -28.34 -4.03 -9.58
C PRO A 369 -29.00 -5.39 -9.41
N ALA A 370 -28.48 -6.43 -10.07
CA ALA A 370 -29.02 -7.79 -9.96
C ALA A 370 -28.79 -8.42 -8.58
N LEU A 371 -27.80 -7.94 -7.81
CA LEU A 371 -27.56 -8.35 -6.42
C LEU A 371 -28.56 -7.74 -5.43
N GLY A 372 -29.25 -6.66 -5.80
CA GLY A 372 -30.24 -6.00 -4.93
C GLY A 372 -29.67 -5.54 -3.58
N GLN A 373 -28.37 -5.27 -3.49
CA GLN A 373 -27.66 -4.94 -2.26
C GLN A 373 -26.98 -3.57 -2.35
N ASN A 374 -26.89 -2.89 -1.20
CA ASN A 374 -26.12 -1.65 -1.04
C ASN A 374 -24.62 -1.98 -0.99
N ILE A 375 -23.94 -1.89 -2.13
CA ILE A 375 -22.58 -2.41 -2.30
C ILE A 375 -21.70 -1.45 -3.11
N ALA A 376 -20.40 -1.42 -2.81
CA ALA A 376 -19.43 -0.73 -3.66
C ALA A 376 -18.21 -1.59 -3.97
N ILE A 377 -17.77 -1.59 -5.22
CA ILE A 377 -16.53 -2.20 -5.69
C ILE A 377 -15.48 -1.11 -5.82
N GLN A 378 -14.36 -1.25 -5.11
CA GLN A 378 -13.19 -0.37 -5.26
C GLN A 378 -12.15 -1.08 -6.12
N ALA A 379 -11.71 -0.39 -7.17
CA ALA A 379 -10.82 -0.94 -8.19
C ALA A 379 -9.77 0.09 -8.63
N GLU A 380 -8.67 -0.41 -9.15
CA GLU A 380 -7.67 0.40 -9.84
C GLU A 380 -7.93 0.30 -11.34
N LEU A 381 -8.12 1.45 -11.99
CA LEU A 381 -8.22 1.55 -13.45
C LEU A 381 -6.81 1.66 -14.04
N VAL A 382 -6.47 0.80 -14.99
CA VAL A 382 -5.20 0.86 -15.75
C VAL A 382 -5.49 0.86 -17.25
N GLY A 383 -4.56 1.39 -18.04
CA GLY A 383 -4.68 1.39 -19.49
C GLY A 383 -3.81 2.45 -20.17
N PRO A 384 -3.93 2.59 -21.51
CA PRO A 384 -2.97 3.33 -22.33
C PRO A 384 -2.92 4.84 -22.03
N SER A 385 -4.00 5.41 -21.51
CA SER A 385 -4.07 6.84 -21.15
C SER A 385 -3.90 7.12 -19.65
N ILE A 386 -3.60 6.10 -18.83
CA ILE A 386 -3.58 6.21 -17.37
C ILE A 386 -2.13 6.21 -16.86
N GLN A 387 -1.77 7.20 -16.04
CA GLN A 387 -0.47 7.33 -15.35
C GLN A 387 0.77 7.15 -16.25
N GLY A 388 0.68 7.57 -17.51
CA GLY A 388 1.77 7.38 -18.47
C GLY A 388 2.01 5.93 -18.87
N ASN A 389 0.97 5.09 -18.76
CA ASN A 389 0.90 3.70 -19.20
C ASN A 389 2.07 2.84 -18.69
N PRO A 390 2.22 2.67 -17.36
CA PRO A 390 3.34 1.95 -16.78
C PRO A 390 3.38 0.47 -17.16
N TYR A 391 2.27 -0.08 -17.64
CA TYR A 391 2.09 -1.48 -18.00
C TYR A 391 2.17 -1.77 -19.50
N GLY A 392 2.45 -0.75 -20.33
CA GLY A 392 2.72 -0.96 -21.76
C GLY A 392 1.51 -1.39 -22.59
N TYR A 393 0.30 -0.98 -22.21
CA TYR A 393 -0.90 -1.20 -23.02
C TYR A 393 -0.75 -0.60 -24.42
N ALA A 394 -1.24 -1.29 -25.44
CA ALA A 394 -1.35 -0.72 -26.79
C ALA A 394 -2.26 0.52 -26.75
N ALA A 395 -1.98 1.52 -27.59
CA ALA A 395 -2.68 2.81 -27.56
C ALA A 395 -4.20 2.70 -27.75
N ASP A 396 -4.64 1.65 -28.45
CA ASP A 396 -6.02 1.30 -28.76
C ASP A 396 -6.62 0.23 -27.82
N ALA A 397 -5.84 -0.30 -26.88
CA ALA A 397 -6.31 -1.29 -25.93
C ALA A 397 -7.38 -0.71 -24.99
N ALA A 398 -8.38 -1.52 -24.66
CA ALA A 398 -9.37 -1.17 -23.66
C ALA A 398 -8.72 -1.02 -22.27
N HIS A 399 -9.23 -0.07 -21.49
CA HIS A 399 -8.88 0.07 -20.09
C HIS A 399 -9.46 -1.07 -19.27
N GLU A 400 -8.77 -1.41 -18.19
CA GLU A 400 -9.09 -2.56 -17.36
C GLU A 400 -9.28 -2.16 -15.90
N LEU A 401 -10.21 -2.85 -15.23
CA LEU A 401 -10.49 -2.67 -13.81
C LEU A 401 -9.91 -3.83 -13.00
N PHE A 402 -9.07 -3.50 -12.03
CA PHE A 402 -8.53 -4.46 -11.07
C PHE A 402 -9.13 -4.20 -9.69
N VAL A 403 -10.11 -5.03 -9.31
CA VAL A 403 -10.77 -4.97 -8.01
C VAL A 403 -9.74 -5.20 -6.90
N PHE A 404 -9.80 -4.39 -5.85
CA PHE A 404 -9.02 -4.60 -4.63
C PHE A 404 -9.85 -4.57 -3.35
N ALA A 405 -11.09 -4.05 -3.41
CA ALA A 405 -12.01 -4.08 -2.28
C ALA A 405 -13.45 -4.26 -2.73
N VAL A 406 -14.25 -4.81 -1.82
CA VAL A 406 -15.70 -4.75 -1.86
C VAL A 406 -16.16 -4.16 -0.53
N VAL A 407 -17.11 -3.24 -0.57
CA VAL A 407 -17.64 -2.52 0.58
C VAL A 407 -19.11 -2.90 0.74
N ASP A 408 -19.46 -3.33 1.94
CA ASP A 408 -20.83 -3.34 2.42
C ASP A 408 -21.20 -1.93 2.83
N LEU A 409 -22.03 -1.25 2.04
CA LEU A 409 -22.40 0.14 2.32
C LEU A 409 -23.29 0.25 3.55
N ALA A 410 -24.16 -0.75 3.80
CA ALA A 410 -25.04 -0.77 4.97
C ALA A 410 -24.24 -0.87 6.26
N ALA A 411 -23.23 -1.75 6.29
CA ALA A 411 -22.34 -1.89 7.43
C ALA A 411 -21.17 -0.87 7.44
N GLY A 412 -21.03 -0.05 6.39
CA GLY A 412 -19.95 0.93 6.25
C GLY A 412 -18.54 0.34 6.27
N ARG A 413 -18.37 -0.95 5.93
CA ARG A 413 -17.11 -1.69 6.10
C ARG A 413 -16.71 -2.49 4.87
N ARG A 414 -15.42 -2.69 4.70
CA ARG A 414 -14.88 -3.56 3.65
C ARG A 414 -15.13 -5.01 4.01
N TRP A 415 -15.39 -5.83 3.00
CA TRP A 415 -15.43 -7.28 3.15
C TRP A 415 -14.06 -7.83 3.51
N HIS A 416 -14.07 -9.01 4.14
CA HIS A 416 -12.87 -9.81 4.34
C HIS A 416 -12.11 -10.00 3.01
N PRO A 417 -10.77 -9.87 2.97
CA PRO A 417 -10.00 -9.89 1.71
C PRO A 417 -10.23 -11.15 0.85
N ARG A 418 -10.39 -12.34 1.47
CA ARG A 418 -10.72 -13.59 0.73
C ARG A 418 -12.10 -13.52 0.08
N ARG A 419 -13.11 -13.00 0.80
CA ARG A 419 -14.47 -12.86 0.29
C ARG A 419 -14.51 -11.88 -0.88
N ALA A 420 -13.81 -10.75 -0.78
CA ALA A 420 -13.70 -9.78 -1.87
C ALA A 420 -13.03 -10.39 -3.13
N HIS A 421 -11.96 -11.18 -2.93
CA HIS A 421 -11.27 -11.85 -4.03
C HIS A 421 -12.15 -12.88 -4.74
N ALA A 422 -12.80 -13.77 -3.97
CA ALA A 422 -13.72 -14.78 -4.50
C ALA A 422 -14.93 -14.13 -5.21
N PHE A 423 -15.46 -13.04 -4.66
CA PHE A 423 -16.56 -12.28 -5.25
C PHE A 423 -16.18 -11.68 -6.60
N ALA A 424 -14.99 -11.07 -6.72
CA ALA A 424 -14.51 -10.54 -7.99
C ALA A 424 -14.40 -11.65 -9.04
N ALA A 425 -13.82 -12.81 -8.67
CA ALA A 425 -13.71 -13.96 -9.56
C ALA A 425 -15.07 -14.49 -10.01
N GLY A 426 -16.04 -14.61 -9.10
CA GLY A 426 -17.39 -15.08 -9.43
C GLY A 426 -18.17 -14.14 -10.37
N LEU A 427 -17.86 -12.84 -10.36
CA LEU A 427 -18.39 -11.87 -11.33
C LEU A 427 -17.56 -11.78 -12.63
N GLY A 428 -16.50 -12.58 -12.79
CA GLY A 428 -15.59 -12.50 -13.92
C GLY A 428 -14.75 -11.20 -13.96
N LEU A 429 -14.62 -10.52 -12.81
CA LEU A 429 -13.84 -9.29 -12.68
C LEU A 429 -12.37 -9.63 -12.41
N LYS A 430 -11.47 -8.86 -13.02
CA LYS A 430 -10.05 -8.94 -12.65
C LYS A 430 -9.86 -8.38 -11.25
N HIS A 431 -9.05 -9.05 -10.46
CA HIS A 431 -8.63 -8.60 -9.13
C HIS A 431 -7.15 -8.23 -9.19
N VAL A 432 -6.71 -7.26 -8.36
CA VAL A 432 -5.27 -6.97 -8.22
C VAL A 432 -4.52 -8.27 -7.92
N PRO A 433 -3.34 -8.52 -8.52
CA PRO A 433 -2.64 -9.78 -8.32
C PRO A 433 -2.34 -10.04 -6.84
N VAL A 434 -2.91 -11.13 -6.30
CA VAL A 434 -2.69 -11.60 -4.93
C VAL A 434 -1.49 -12.51 -4.92
N LEU A 435 -0.50 -12.20 -4.09
CA LEU A 435 0.77 -12.93 -3.99
C LEU A 435 0.75 -14.01 -2.91
N GLY A 436 -0.20 -13.93 -1.97
CA GLY A 436 -0.37 -14.92 -0.92
C GLY A 436 -0.99 -14.33 0.35
N TYR A 437 -1.05 -15.18 1.37
CA TYR A 437 -1.53 -14.83 2.71
C TYR A 437 -0.45 -15.19 3.71
N HIS A 438 0.02 -14.19 4.46
CA HIS A 438 1.21 -14.33 5.28
C HIS A 438 1.06 -13.60 6.61
N THR A 439 1.76 -14.08 7.64
CA THR A 439 2.03 -13.28 8.82
C THR A 439 3.24 -12.37 8.55
N ILE A 440 3.27 -11.18 9.15
CA ILE A 440 4.40 -10.26 8.96
C ILE A 440 5.74 -10.89 9.40
N PRO A 441 5.84 -11.61 10.54
CA PRO A 441 7.09 -12.25 10.95
C PRO A 441 7.62 -13.30 9.97
N ALA A 442 6.76 -13.91 9.15
CA ALA A 442 7.19 -14.83 8.10
C ALA A 442 7.82 -14.12 6.90
N LEU A 443 7.56 -12.83 6.73
CA LEU A 443 8.05 -12.02 5.60
C LEU A 443 9.15 -11.03 5.98
N ALA A 444 9.13 -10.51 7.21
CA ALA A 444 9.94 -9.36 7.59
C ALA A 444 10.18 -9.29 9.10
N ARG A 445 11.38 -8.82 9.47
CA ARG A 445 11.79 -8.49 10.85
C ARG A 445 11.70 -6.99 11.13
N HIS A 446 11.80 -6.17 10.10
CA HIS A 446 11.67 -4.71 10.19
C HIS A 446 11.16 -4.10 8.87
N HIS A 447 10.83 -2.81 8.86
CA HIS A 447 10.30 -2.09 7.69
C HIS A 447 11.11 -2.30 6.40
N GLN A 448 12.44 -2.32 6.48
CA GLN A 448 13.30 -2.43 5.30
C GLN A 448 13.10 -3.74 4.55
N ASP A 449 12.80 -4.86 5.22
CA ASP A 449 12.57 -6.15 4.55
C ASP A 449 11.30 -6.09 3.67
N LEU A 450 10.26 -5.41 4.15
CA LEU A 450 9.04 -5.19 3.37
C LEU A 450 9.30 -4.24 2.20
N ILE A 451 10.11 -3.19 2.40
CA ILE A 451 10.49 -2.25 1.33
C ILE A 451 11.28 -2.98 0.25
N ASP A 452 12.29 -3.77 0.63
CA ASP A 452 13.10 -4.57 -0.30
C ASP A 452 12.24 -5.59 -1.06
N ARG A 453 11.27 -6.20 -0.37
CA ARG A 453 10.27 -7.06 -1.00
C ARG A 453 9.44 -6.32 -2.05
N ALA A 454 9.02 -5.07 -1.78
CA ALA A 454 8.31 -4.25 -2.75
C ALA A 454 9.20 -3.86 -3.95
N GLU A 455 10.48 -3.59 -3.73
CA GLU A 455 11.45 -3.29 -4.80
C GLU A 455 11.58 -4.44 -5.81
N LEU A 456 11.63 -5.68 -5.29
CA LEU A 456 11.76 -6.89 -6.11
C LEU A 456 10.57 -7.09 -7.06
N LYS A 457 9.38 -6.56 -6.75
CA LYS A 457 8.18 -6.69 -7.60
C LYS A 457 8.18 -5.76 -8.82
N ARG A 458 9.14 -4.85 -8.90
CA ARG A 458 9.38 -3.95 -10.05
C ARG A 458 8.20 -3.04 -10.46
N GLY A 459 7.17 -2.87 -9.63
CA GLY A 459 6.05 -1.93 -9.80
C GLY A 459 5.98 -0.87 -8.68
N GLU A 460 4.82 -0.23 -8.50
CA GLU A 460 4.62 0.80 -7.47
C GLU A 460 4.89 0.30 -6.05
N GLY A 461 4.51 -0.95 -5.79
CA GLY A 461 4.79 -1.63 -4.54
C GLY A 461 3.78 -2.71 -4.19
N LEU A 462 3.47 -2.82 -2.91
CA LEU A 462 2.62 -3.85 -2.31
C LEU A 462 1.55 -3.23 -1.43
N VAL A 463 0.45 -3.96 -1.27
CA VAL A 463 -0.60 -3.68 -0.29
C VAL A 463 -0.79 -4.92 0.58
N PHE A 464 -0.84 -4.70 1.89
CA PHE A 464 -1.12 -5.71 2.89
C PHE A 464 -2.46 -5.41 3.55
N LYS A 465 -3.39 -6.36 3.45
CA LYS A 465 -4.74 -6.24 4.02
C LYS A 465 -4.90 -7.26 5.14
N ASN A 466 -4.99 -6.79 6.38
CA ASN A 466 -5.20 -7.65 7.53
C ASN A 466 -6.56 -8.37 7.42
N CYS A 467 -6.53 -9.69 7.56
CA CYS A 467 -7.69 -10.57 7.47
C CYS A 467 -8.46 -10.65 8.80
N ASP A 468 -7.81 -10.34 9.92
CA ASP A 468 -8.39 -10.45 11.26
C ASP A 468 -9.11 -9.18 11.71
N ASP A 469 -8.54 -8.00 11.42
CA ASP A 469 -9.05 -6.72 11.93
C ASP A 469 -9.28 -5.64 10.85
N GLY A 470 -9.12 -6.01 9.58
CA GLY A 470 -9.45 -5.13 8.45
C GLY A 470 -8.50 -3.95 8.22
N ARG A 471 -7.41 -3.80 8.99
CA ARG A 471 -6.44 -2.71 8.80
C ARG A 471 -5.52 -2.96 7.62
N TRP A 472 -5.28 -1.93 6.83
CA TRP A 472 -4.49 -2.01 5.61
C TRP A 472 -3.28 -1.10 5.69
N PHE A 473 -2.18 -1.53 5.08
CA PHE A 473 -1.03 -0.66 4.84
C PHE A 473 -0.42 -0.96 3.47
N LYS A 474 0.28 0.02 2.92
CA LYS A 474 1.03 -0.08 1.67
C LYS A 474 2.52 0.02 1.90
N VAL A 475 3.26 -0.72 1.09
CA VAL A 475 4.72 -0.64 1.01
C VAL A 475 5.05 -0.18 -0.40
N LEU A 476 5.65 0.99 -0.54
CA LEU A 476 5.99 1.53 -1.86
C LEU A 476 7.45 1.21 -2.21
N SER A 477 7.68 0.89 -3.48
CA SER A 477 9.03 0.82 -4.05
C SER A 477 9.60 2.24 -4.13
N SER A 478 10.71 2.46 -3.44
CA SER A 478 11.51 3.68 -3.54
C SER A 478 12.03 3.88 -4.95
N ARG A 479 12.45 2.81 -5.65
CA ARG A 479 12.84 2.90 -7.07
C ARG A 479 11.69 3.45 -7.92
N TRP A 480 10.47 2.96 -7.72
CA TRP A 480 9.30 3.44 -8.46
C TRP A 480 9.01 4.91 -8.19
N ILE A 481 9.00 5.31 -6.92
CA ILE A 481 8.77 6.71 -6.50
C ILE A 481 9.73 7.66 -7.25
N LEU A 482 11.01 7.29 -7.35
CA LEU A 482 12.03 8.12 -7.99
C LEU A 482 11.93 8.16 -9.52
N GLN A 483 11.50 7.05 -10.14
CA GLN A 483 11.42 6.95 -11.60
C GLN A 483 10.11 7.52 -12.17
N LYS A 484 9.01 7.36 -11.43
CA LYS A 484 7.64 7.55 -11.93
C LYS A 484 6.74 8.39 -11.02
N GLY A 485 7.07 8.54 -9.73
CA GLY A 485 6.26 9.33 -8.80
C GLY A 485 6.19 10.81 -9.15
N ASP A 486 5.35 11.54 -8.41
CA ASP A 486 5.13 12.99 -8.54
C ASP A 486 6.40 13.85 -8.51
N GLU A 487 7.54 13.28 -8.11
CA GLU A 487 8.86 13.87 -8.27
C GLU A 487 9.22 14.19 -9.72
N LYS A 488 8.86 13.34 -10.70
CA LYS A 488 9.17 13.62 -12.11
C LYS A 488 8.41 14.85 -12.61
N HIS A 489 7.13 14.97 -12.26
CA HIS A 489 6.31 16.14 -12.58
C HIS A 489 6.79 17.41 -11.85
N ALA A 490 7.18 17.29 -10.58
CA ALA A 490 7.76 18.41 -9.84
C ALA A 490 9.12 18.86 -10.39
N ARG A 491 10.02 17.93 -10.73
CA ARG A 491 11.31 18.23 -11.39
C ARG A 491 11.09 18.87 -12.77
N ALA A 492 10.09 18.41 -13.52
CA ALA A 492 9.74 19.01 -14.82
C ALA A 492 9.16 20.43 -14.68
N LYS A 493 8.31 20.69 -13.68
CA LYS A 493 7.82 22.04 -13.34
C LYS A 493 8.95 22.95 -12.87
N ALA A 494 9.84 22.48 -11.99
CA ALA A 494 10.99 23.24 -11.49
C ALA A 494 11.99 23.59 -12.59
N LYS A 495 12.28 22.68 -13.53
CA LYS A 495 13.12 22.97 -14.72
C LYS A 495 12.50 24.00 -15.66
N LYS A 496 11.16 24.06 -15.76
CA LYS A 496 10.46 25.13 -16.50
C LYS A 496 10.51 26.47 -15.77
N ALA A 497 10.40 26.46 -14.44
CA ALA A 497 10.46 27.67 -13.60
C ALA A 497 11.88 28.27 -13.50
N GLY A 498 12.92 27.44 -13.54
CA GLY A 498 14.33 27.85 -13.46
C GLY A 498 14.92 28.51 -14.72
N LYS A 499 14.17 28.63 -15.82
CA LYS A 499 14.64 29.34 -17.04
C LYS A 499 14.64 30.88 -16.91
N GLY A 500 14.36 31.41 -15.73
CA GLY A 500 14.34 32.85 -15.46
C GLY A 500 14.99 33.23 -14.13
N LYS A 501 16.25 32.85 -13.90
CA LYS A 501 17.22 33.53 -13.02
C LYS A 501 18.53 32.73 -13.03
N GLY A 502 19.55 33.28 -13.66
CA GLY A 502 20.88 32.68 -13.65
C GLY A 502 21.54 32.86 -12.29
N VAL A 503 22.03 31.76 -11.70
CA VAL A 503 23.24 31.71 -10.85
C VAL A 503 23.81 30.28 -10.94
N LEU A 504 25.08 30.22 -11.35
CA LEU A 504 26.14 29.20 -11.22
C LEU A 504 25.77 27.73 -11.49
N VAL A 505 26.22 27.30 -12.68
CA VAL A 505 26.32 25.92 -13.14
C VAL A 505 27.58 25.32 -12.50
N ASP A 506 27.45 24.20 -11.78
CA ASP A 506 28.58 23.30 -11.57
C ASP A 506 28.84 22.57 -12.89
N GLU A 507 30.02 22.82 -13.45
CA GLU A 507 30.57 22.13 -14.61
C GLU A 507 30.84 20.66 -14.23
N ASP A 508 29.96 19.76 -14.67
CA ASP A 508 30.30 18.38 -15.02
C ASP A 508 29.09 17.76 -15.74
N GLU A 509 29.10 17.90 -17.07
CA GLU A 509 28.51 17.02 -18.10
C GLU A 509 28.25 17.86 -19.36
N ALA A 510 29.33 18.20 -20.06
CA ALA A 510 29.29 18.63 -21.44
C ALA A 510 30.32 17.80 -22.22
N GLU A 511 29.90 16.65 -22.73
CA GLU A 511 30.30 16.12 -24.05
C GLU A 511 29.27 15.07 -24.49
N ALA A 512 28.39 15.47 -25.41
CA ALA A 512 27.87 14.60 -26.46
C ALA A 512 27.28 15.50 -27.55
N GLU A 513 28.06 15.62 -28.62
CA GLU A 513 27.75 16.35 -29.85
C GLU A 513 26.46 15.84 -30.53
N ASP A 514 25.81 16.78 -31.21
CA ASP A 514 24.74 16.54 -32.17
C ASP A 514 25.19 15.64 -33.33
N GLY A 515 24.30 14.74 -33.75
CA GLY A 515 24.30 14.20 -35.10
C GLY A 515 24.37 12.67 -35.21
N VAL A 516 23.32 12.08 -35.79
CA VAL A 516 23.33 10.75 -36.42
C VAL A 516 23.43 9.54 -35.48
N VAL A 517 22.60 9.46 -34.43
CA VAL A 517 22.37 8.19 -33.68
C VAL A 517 20.89 7.95 -33.38
N GLY A 518 19.98 8.56 -34.16
CA GLY A 518 18.54 8.43 -33.95
C GLY A 518 17.98 7.04 -34.30
N GLU A 519 18.42 6.43 -35.39
CA GLU A 519 17.84 5.16 -35.85
C GLU A 519 18.49 3.93 -35.19
N ARG A 520 19.80 3.96 -34.94
CA ARG A 520 20.52 2.80 -34.36
C ARG A 520 20.24 2.60 -32.87
N ALA A 521 19.90 3.67 -32.14
CA ALA A 521 19.50 3.60 -30.74
C ALA A 521 18.03 3.17 -30.55
N GLU A 522 17.16 3.47 -31.51
CA GLU A 522 15.78 2.95 -31.59
C GLU A 522 15.78 1.46 -31.96
N GLU A 523 16.66 1.04 -32.87
CA GLU A 523 16.83 -0.37 -33.24
C GLU A 523 17.46 -1.20 -32.11
N ALA A 524 18.46 -0.67 -31.40
CA ALA A 524 19.03 -1.31 -30.20
C ALA A 524 18.04 -1.36 -29.01
N LYS A 525 17.10 -0.39 -28.90
CA LYS A 525 15.98 -0.46 -27.94
C LYS A 525 14.93 -1.51 -28.35
N ARG A 526 14.69 -1.70 -29.65
CA ARG A 526 13.83 -2.77 -30.19
C ARG A 526 14.45 -4.16 -30.05
N GLU A 527 15.77 -4.28 -30.21
CA GLU A 527 16.47 -5.56 -30.05
C GLU A 527 16.72 -5.94 -28.59
N SER A 528 17.01 -4.98 -27.69
CA SER A 528 17.19 -5.26 -26.26
C SER A 528 15.90 -5.65 -25.52
N PHE A 529 14.73 -5.33 -26.09
CA PHE A 529 13.42 -5.74 -25.56
C PHE A 529 12.87 -7.05 -26.16
N LYS A 530 13.48 -7.59 -27.24
CA LYS A 530 13.13 -8.93 -27.76
C LYS A 530 13.65 -10.06 -26.87
N GLY A 531 14.62 -9.80 -25.99
CA GLY A 531 15.23 -10.81 -25.12
C GLY A 531 14.34 -11.35 -23.99
N TRP A 532 13.13 -10.83 -23.79
CA TRP A 532 12.23 -11.22 -22.69
C TRP A 532 10.78 -11.47 -23.14
N GLN A 533 10.59 -11.99 -24.36
CA GLN A 533 9.37 -12.73 -24.67
C GLN A 533 9.63 -14.21 -24.45
N MET A 534 9.42 -14.65 -23.22
CA MET A 534 9.24 -16.08 -22.94
C MET A 534 7.95 -16.51 -23.65
N SER A 535 8.05 -17.49 -24.54
CA SER A 535 6.88 -18.01 -25.24
C SER A 535 5.88 -18.59 -24.25
N SER A 536 4.60 -18.61 -24.61
CA SER A 536 3.55 -19.22 -23.77
C SER A 536 3.86 -20.68 -23.43
N GLU A 537 4.60 -21.40 -24.28
CA GLU A 537 5.07 -22.77 -24.04
C GLU A 537 6.20 -22.83 -23.02
N GLU A 538 7.19 -21.93 -23.07
CA GLU A 538 8.26 -21.86 -22.06
C GLU A 538 7.71 -21.43 -20.69
N ALA A 539 6.77 -20.49 -20.68
CA ALA A 539 6.07 -20.05 -19.47
C ALA A 539 5.21 -21.16 -18.83
N ALA A 540 4.69 -22.07 -19.66
CA ALA A 540 3.95 -23.24 -19.21
C ALA A 540 4.90 -24.31 -18.66
N LYS A 541 6.01 -24.60 -19.34
CA LYS A 541 7.04 -25.54 -18.87
C LYS A 541 7.66 -25.12 -17.54
N ILE A 542 7.95 -23.82 -17.36
CA ILE A 542 8.47 -23.31 -16.09
C ILE A 542 7.42 -23.46 -14.97
N ARG A 543 6.15 -23.17 -15.26
CA ARG A 543 5.07 -23.38 -14.28
C ARG A 543 4.91 -24.85 -13.90
N GLU A 544 4.96 -25.75 -14.87
CA GLU A 544 4.91 -27.20 -14.65
C GLU A 544 6.09 -27.67 -13.78
N ILE A 545 7.30 -27.13 -14.00
CA ILE A 545 8.47 -27.42 -13.15
C ILE A 545 8.21 -26.94 -11.72
N PHE A 546 7.74 -25.72 -11.51
CA PHE A 546 7.50 -25.18 -10.16
C PHE A 546 6.37 -25.91 -9.43
N GLU A 547 5.31 -26.28 -10.13
CA GLU A 547 4.16 -27.00 -9.56
C GLU A 547 4.52 -28.44 -9.16
N ASN A 548 5.43 -29.09 -9.90
CA ASN A 548 5.86 -30.46 -9.64
C ASN A 548 7.17 -30.58 -8.85
N LEU A 549 7.86 -29.46 -8.57
CA LEU A 549 9.18 -29.45 -7.93
C LEU A 549 9.18 -30.18 -6.57
N ALA A 550 8.12 -30.01 -5.77
CA ALA A 550 7.99 -30.67 -4.48
C ALA A 550 7.82 -32.20 -4.60
N GLU A 551 7.21 -32.69 -5.68
CA GLU A 551 7.10 -34.12 -5.96
C GLU A 551 8.41 -34.70 -6.51
N TRP A 552 9.14 -33.95 -7.33
CA TRP A 552 10.45 -34.35 -7.82
C TRP A 552 11.49 -34.39 -6.70
N MET A 553 11.50 -33.40 -5.80
CA MET A 553 12.35 -33.43 -4.59
C MET A 553 12.01 -34.58 -3.64
N ARG A 554 10.78 -35.13 -3.68
CA ARG A 554 10.45 -36.34 -2.91
C ARG A 554 10.96 -37.63 -3.55
N ARG A 555 11.14 -37.65 -4.88
CA ARG A 555 11.51 -38.85 -5.65
C ARG A 555 13.00 -38.92 -5.96
N ASP A 556 13.67 -37.77 -6.00
CA ASP A 556 15.09 -37.65 -6.31
C ASP A 556 15.85 -37.00 -5.15
N ASP A 557 16.55 -37.83 -4.39
CA ASP A 557 17.36 -37.38 -3.25
C ASP A 557 18.55 -36.51 -3.66
N GLY A 558 19.03 -36.61 -4.90
CA GLY A 558 20.09 -35.75 -5.44
C GLY A 558 19.60 -34.33 -5.66
N LEU A 559 18.43 -34.17 -6.29
CA LEU A 559 17.78 -32.86 -6.47
C LEU A 559 17.44 -32.22 -5.12
N ARG A 560 16.90 -33.01 -4.18
CA ARG A 560 16.56 -32.52 -2.85
C ARG A 560 17.79 -31.99 -2.11
N LYS A 561 18.87 -32.76 -2.10
CA LYS A 561 20.12 -32.39 -1.44
C LYS A 561 20.77 -31.16 -2.10
N TRP A 562 20.69 -31.06 -3.42
CA TRP A 562 21.17 -29.87 -4.15
C TRP A 562 20.36 -28.61 -3.82
N MET A 563 19.03 -28.71 -3.72
CA MET A 563 18.17 -27.59 -3.29
C MET A 563 18.42 -27.19 -1.82
N GLU A 564 18.64 -28.17 -0.93
CA GLU A 564 19.02 -27.91 0.47
C GLU A 564 20.39 -27.20 0.56
N GLU A 565 21.38 -27.60 -0.25
CA GLU A 565 22.68 -26.92 -0.35
C GLU A 565 22.55 -25.49 -0.93
N TRP A 566 21.65 -25.30 -1.90
CA TRP A 566 21.35 -24.00 -2.49
C TRP A 566 20.70 -23.04 -1.49
N GLU A 567 19.72 -23.50 -0.70
CA GLU A 567 19.10 -22.71 0.37
C GLU A 567 20.07 -22.39 1.52
N GLN A 568 20.94 -23.33 1.89
CA GLN A 568 21.96 -23.10 2.93
C GLN A 568 23.02 -22.07 2.51
N GLY A 569 23.35 -21.98 1.22
CA GLY A 569 24.22 -20.94 0.66
C GLY A 569 23.66 -19.51 0.80
N PHE A 570 22.34 -19.36 0.94
CA PHE A 570 21.67 -18.07 1.13
C PHE A 570 21.58 -17.64 2.60
N HIS A 571 21.62 -18.59 3.54
CA HIS A 571 21.51 -18.31 4.98
C HIS A 571 22.85 -18.32 5.75
N GLY A 572 23.94 -18.78 5.13
CA GLY A 572 25.25 -18.96 5.77
C GLY A 572 26.28 -17.85 5.51
N LYS A 573 26.02 -16.59 5.89
CA LYS A 573 27.09 -15.58 6.12
C LYS A 573 26.66 -14.37 6.96
N ALA A 574 26.05 -14.62 8.12
CA ALA A 574 26.17 -13.70 9.25
C ALA A 574 27.46 -14.04 10.03
N MET A 575 28.58 -13.41 9.68
CA MET A 575 29.81 -13.52 10.48
C MET A 575 29.67 -12.65 11.73
N VAL A 576 29.48 -13.33 12.87
CA VAL A 576 29.68 -12.78 14.21
C VAL A 576 31.15 -12.35 14.36
N VAL A 577 31.40 -11.05 14.46
CA VAL A 577 32.71 -10.53 14.87
C VAL A 577 32.79 -10.63 16.40
N LYS A 578 33.52 -11.61 16.93
CA LYS A 578 33.95 -11.61 18.33
C LYS A 578 35.28 -10.84 18.46
N PRO A 579 35.45 -10.00 19.50
CA PRO A 579 36.67 -9.22 19.71
C PRO A 579 37.81 -10.15 20.16
N ARG A 580 39.01 -9.95 19.60
CA ARG A 580 40.22 -10.69 19.95
C ARG A 580 40.98 -9.93 21.04
N GLY A 581 41.17 -10.54 22.20
CA GLY A 581 42.09 -10.03 23.23
C GLY A 581 42.00 -10.75 24.58
N ALA A 582 42.54 -11.97 24.67
CA ALA A 582 43.14 -12.52 25.88
C ALA A 582 43.89 -13.80 25.51
N ALA A 583 45.22 -13.76 25.59
CA ALA A 583 46.10 -14.90 25.45
C ALA A 583 46.37 -15.52 26.83
N THR A 584 46.38 -16.84 26.91
CA THR A 584 47.10 -17.59 27.95
C THR A 584 47.72 -18.84 27.30
N GLU A 585 49.03 -18.98 27.54
CA GLU A 585 49.85 -20.22 27.63
C GLU A 585 50.02 -21.09 26.38
N GLY A 586 51.20 -21.63 26.02
CA GLY A 586 52.51 -21.67 26.66
C GLY A 586 53.55 -22.33 25.72
N GLU A 587 54.81 -21.91 25.89
CA GLU A 587 56.10 -22.62 25.74
C GLU A 587 56.34 -23.67 24.63
N THR A 588 57.33 -23.44 23.74
CA THR A 588 58.74 -23.88 23.91
C THR A 588 59.63 -23.60 22.68
N ALA A 589 60.88 -23.23 22.97
CA ALA A 589 62.13 -23.38 22.20
C ALA A 589 62.44 -22.54 20.92
N ALA A 590 63.49 -21.72 21.04
CA ALA A 590 64.28 -21.04 20.01
C ALA A 590 65.49 -21.94 19.57
N PRO A 591 66.43 -21.60 18.62
CA PRO A 591 66.95 -20.24 18.36
C PRO A 591 67.33 -19.83 16.91
N GLU A 592 67.57 -18.52 16.78
CA GLU A 592 68.52 -17.79 15.92
C GLU A 592 68.35 -17.68 14.39
N GLY A 593 68.29 -16.41 13.91
CA GLY A 593 68.84 -16.04 12.60
C GLY A 593 68.16 -14.89 11.83
N LYS A 594 68.64 -13.66 12.04
CA LYS A 594 68.69 -12.50 11.09
C LYS A 594 67.38 -11.82 10.61
N LYS A 595 67.27 -10.52 10.92
CA LYS A 595 66.61 -9.48 10.10
C LYS A 595 67.69 -8.63 9.40
N PRO A 596 67.39 -7.75 8.43
CA PRO A 596 66.25 -7.67 7.49
C PRO A 596 66.73 -7.42 6.03
N LYS A 597 65.83 -7.48 5.03
CA LYS A 597 65.92 -6.62 3.83
C LYS A 597 64.57 -6.49 3.13
N THR A 598 64.26 -5.24 2.81
CA THR A 598 63.07 -4.70 2.17
C THR A 598 63.10 -4.88 0.65
N SER A 599 61.98 -5.25 0.04
CA SER A 599 61.57 -4.76 -1.29
C SER A 599 60.08 -5.01 -1.51
N GLY A 600 59.38 -3.97 -1.97
CA GLY A 600 57.94 -3.89 -2.02
C GLY A 600 57.24 -4.82 -3.00
N GLY A 601 55.93 -4.95 -2.77
CA GLY A 601 54.97 -5.59 -3.65
C GLY A 601 53.56 -5.16 -3.23
N SER A 602 52.98 -4.29 -4.03
CA SER A 602 51.57 -3.88 -4.02
C SER A 602 50.63 -5.09 -3.92
N ALA A 603 49.73 -5.09 -2.94
CA ALA A 603 48.56 -5.95 -2.92
C ALA A 603 47.30 -5.09 -2.88
N SER A 604 46.76 -4.83 -4.06
CA SER A 604 45.41 -4.32 -4.29
C SER A 604 44.38 -5.31 -3.74
N GLY A 605 43.67 -4.92 -2.67
CA GLY A 605 42.48 -5.64 -2.21
C GLY A 605 41.34 -5.46 -3.21
N GLN A 606 41.10 -6.48 -4.04
CA GLN A 606 39.95 -6.54 -4.94
C GLN A 606 38.66 -6.70 -4.13
N GLY A 607 37.70 -5.82 -4.40
CA GLY A 607 36.34 -5.91 -3.90
C GLY A 607 35.63 -7.17 -4.38
N ALA A 608 34.77 -7.72 -3.52
CA ALA A 608 33.96 -8.88 -3.80
C ALA A 608 32.98 -8.61 -4.97
N LYS A 609 33.06 -9.42 -6.03
CA LYS A 609 32.08 -9.48 -7.12
C LYS A 609 30.80 -10.19 -6.63
N PRO A 610 29.62 -9.90 -7.22
CA PRO A 610 28.41 -10.68 -6.98
C PRO A 610 28.64 -12.15 -7.40
N PHE A 611 28.10 -13.08 -6.60
CA PHE A 611 28.25 -14.52 -6.81
C PHE A 611 27.67 -14.91 -8.18
N ALA A 612 28.52 -15.31 -9.13
CA ALA A 612 28.10 -15.96 -10.37
C ALA A 612 28.00 -17.47 -10.12
N VAL A 613 26.91 -18.09 -10.57
CA VAL A 613 26.79 -19.56 -10.58
C VAL A 613 27.90 -20.11 -11.47
N PRO A 614 28.73 -21.06 -10.99
CA PRO A 614 29.76 -21.67 -11.81
C PRO A 614 29.16 -22.24 -13.10
N GLU A 615 29.79 -21.94 -14.22
CA GLU A 615 29.30 -22.28 -15.57
C GLU A 615 29.04 -23.79 -15.74
N GLU A 616 29.84 -24.62 -15.07
CA GLU A 616 29.68 -26.07 -15.00
C GLU A 616 28.37 -26.49 -14.33
N LYS A 617 27.97 -25.82 -13.23
CA LYS A 617 26.70 -26.11 -12.53
C LYS A 617 25.49 -25.58 -13.29
N ARG A 618 25.66 -24.52 -14.08
CA ARG A 618 24.60 -24.02 -14.97
C ARG A 618 24.33 -25.02 -16.09
N LYS A 619 25.38 -25.57 -16.69
CA LYS A 619 25.30 -26.58 -17.74
C LYS A 619 24.67 -27.88 -17.25
N GLU A 620 25.03 -28.38 -16.06
CA GLU A 620 24.36 -29.55 -15.47
C GLU A 620 22.85 -29.33 -15.28
N LEU A 621 22.43 -28.14 -14.84
CA LEU A 621 21.02 -27.83 -14.64
C LEU A 621 20.26 -27.74 -15.97
N THR A 622 20.89 -27.15 -16.98
CA THR A 622 20.37 -27.06 -18.35
C THR A 622 20.21 -28.45 -18.99
N ASP A 623 21.20 -29.31 -18.81
CA ASP A 623 21.19 -30.68 -19.33
C ASP A 623 20.16 -31.56 -18.58
N TRP A 624 19.93 -31.31 -17.28
CA TRP A 624 18.99 -32.07 -16.45
C TRP A 624 17.52 -31.64 -16.64
N LEU A 625 17.26 -30.35 -16.84
CA LEU A 625 15.91 -29.80 -17.05
C LEU A 625 15.52 -29.64 -18.51
N GLY A 626 16.48 -29.77 -19.44
CA GLY A 626 16.27 -29.60 -20.89
C GLY A 626 15.92 -28.17 -21.31
N ILE A 627 16.30 -27.15 -20.52
CA ILE A 627 16.01 -25.73 -20.74
C ILE A 627 17.26 -24.89 -20.42
N ASN A 628 17.63 -23.94 -21.30
CA ASN A 628 18.87 -23.15 -21.26
C ASN A 628 18.79 -21.92 -20.34
#